data_AF-A0A850GC40-F1
#
_entry.id   AF-A0A850GC40-F1
#
_cell.length_a   1.000
_cell.length_b   1.000
_cell.length_c   1.000
_cell.angle_alpha   90.00
_cell.angle_beta   90.00
_cell.angle_gamma   90.00
#
_symmetry.space_group_name_H-M   'P 1'
#
loop_
_entity.id
_entity.type
_entity.pdbx_description
1 polymer ?
#
loop_
_entity_poly.entity_id
_entity_poly.type
_entity_poly.pdbx_seq_one_letter_code
_entity_poly.pdbx_strand_id
1 'polypeptide(L)'
;MSEANPYQAPVPSDPQPPMPDDGIKTRHGCVTAYLIFMLIVNAITSLANLLMADEIQDLTPGMPGWALPVLSLLGVLNVVFAVLLFRWKKIGFFGFVGTSVLAAIINLSAGLAISQVVGGLIGIGILYAILQIGSPKSAWAQLE
;
A
#
# COMPACT_ATOMS: atom_id res chain seq x y z
N MET A 1 21.07 -13.58 57.69
CA MET A 1 21.62 -12.23 57.45
C MET A 1 21.70 -12.06 55.95
N SER A 2 20.87 -11.20 55.36
CA SER A 2 20.86 -10.97 53.91
C SER A 2 21.94 -9.93 53.62
N GLU A 3 23.02 -10.33 52.95
CA GLU A 3 24.05 -9.41 52.46
C GLU A 3 23.41 -8.43 51.47
N ALA A 4 23.36 -7.15 51.85
CA ALA A 4 22.97 -6.09 50.94
C ALA A 4 24.06 -5.97 49.85
N ASN A 5 23.66 -6.15 48.59
CA ASN A 5 24.56 -6.07 47.45
C ASN A 5 25.14 -4.64 47.34
N PRO A 6 26.45 -4.44 47.54
CA PRO A 6 27.07 -3.10 47.52
C PRO A 6 27.09 -2.46 46.12
N TYR A 7 26.66 -3.17 45.07
CA TYR A 7 26.58 -2.68 43.69
C TYR A 7 25.16 -2.31 43.24
N GLN A 8 24.22 -2.12 44.16
CA GLN A 8 22.88 -1.69 43.78
C GLN A 8 22.94 -0.22 43.33
N ALA A 9 22.78 0.00 42.02
CA ALA A 9 22.76 1.34 41.45
C ALA A 9 21.65 2.18 42.12
N PRO A 10 21.88 3.48 42.40
CA PRO A 10 20.85 4.35 42.96
C PRO A 10 19.62 4.31 42.05
N VAL A 11 18.48 3.87 42.58
CA VAL A 11 17.20 3.96 41.86
C VAL A 11 16.90 5.45 41.72
N PRO A 12 16.79 6.00 40.50
CA PRO A 12 16.49 7.43 40.32
C PRO A 12 15.18 7.77 41.03
N SER A 13 15.23 8.69 41.99
CA SER A 13 14.06 9.13 42.78
C SER A 13 13.13 10.08 42.00
N ASP A 14 13.63 10.63 40.90
CA ASP A 14 12.90 11.60 40.10
C ASP A 14 12.10 10.89 39.01
N PRO A 15 10.82 11.27 38.80
CA PRO A 15 10.07 10.86 37.62
C PRO A 15 10.89 11.19 36.38
N GLN A 16 11.30 10.17 35.63
CA GLN A 16 12.03 10.38 34.39
C GLN A 16 11.16 11.27 33.47
N PRO A 17 11.69 12.39 32.94
CA PRO A 17 10.97 13.18 31.96
C PRO A 17 10.59 12.27 30.79
N PRO A 18 9.40 12.45 30.18
CA PRO A 18 9.00 11.64 29.04
C PRO A 18 10.11 11.69 28.00
N MET A 19 10.58 10.51 27.58
CA MET A 19 11.69 10.42 26.63
C MET A 19 11.36 11.24 25.37
N PRO A 20 12.31 12.04 24.86
CA PRO A 20 12.10 12.78 23.62
C PRO A 20 11.72 11.82 22.51
N ASP A 21 10.63 12.15 21.80
CA ASP A 21 10.23 11.51 20.55
C ASP A 21 11.37 11.71 19.53
N ASP A 22 12.19 10.68 19.38
CA ASP A 22 13.46 10.66 18.65
C ASP A 22 13.29 10.80 17.12
N GLY A 23 12.06 11.01 16.64
CA GLY A 23 11.77 11.23 15.23
C GLY A 23 12.06 10.01 14.36
N ILE A 24 12.33 8.84 14.96
CA ILE A 24 12.65 7.62 14.24
C ILE A 24 11.36 7.11 13.58
N LYS A 25 11.32 7.24 12.25
CA LYS A 25 10.22 6.71 11.43
C LYS A 25 10.21 5.18 11.52
N THR A 26 9.24 4.61 12.22
CA THR A 26 9.09 3.17 12.40
C THR A 26 8.01 2.64 11.47
N ARG A 27 8.35 1.64 10.65
CA ARG A 27 7.37 0.91 9.82
C ARG A 27 6.89 -0.32 10.57
N HIS A 28 5.58 -0.48 10.59
CA HIS A 28 5.00 -1.75 10.99
C HIS A 28 5.23 -2.80 9.90
N GLY A 29 5.62 -4.02 10.27
CA GLY A 29 5.85 -5.12 9.33
C GLY A 29 4.62 -5.43 8.47
N CYS A 30 3.41 -5.22 9.01
CA CYS A 30 2.15 -5.36 8.30
C CYS A 30 2.06 -4.42 7.08
N VAL A 31 2.45 -3.15 7.23
CA VAL A 31 2.45 -2.18 6.14
C VAL A 31 3.43 -2.60 5.04
N THR A 32 4.62 -3.04 5.43
CA THR A 32 5.63 -3.55 4.50
C THR A 32 5.14 -4.79 3.74
N ALA A 33 4.57 -5.77 4.44
CA ALA A 33 4.05 -6.99 3.82
C ALA A 33 2.93 -6.69 2.82
N TYR A 34 2.02 -5.77 3.16
CA TYR A 34 0.94 -5.37 2.28
C TYR A 34 1.43 -4.62 1.03
N LEU A 35 2.43 -3.73 1.18
CA LEU A 35 3.03 -3.05 0.04
C LEU A 35 3.76 -4.02 -0.90
N ILE A 36 4.44 -5.05 -0.36
CA ILE A 36 5.04 -6.13 -1.16
C ILE A 36 3.95 -6.89 -1.91
N PHE A 37 2.88 -7.27 -1.22
CA PHE A 37 1.74 -7.95 -1.84
C PHE A 37 1.15 -7.13 -2.99
N MET A 38 0.89 -5.84 -2.78
CA MET A 38 0.46 -4.90 -3.82
C MET A 38 1.43 -4.85 -5.00
N LEU A 39 2.74 -4.81 -4.73
CA LEU A 39 3.76 -4.78 -5.78
C LEU A 39 3.72 -6.05 -6.64
N ILE A 40 3.62 -7.22 -6.02
CA ILE A 40 3.54 -8.51 -6.71
C ILE A 40 2.24 -8.60 -7.53
N VAL A 41 1.09 -8.29 -6.94
CA VAL A 41 -0.21 -8.39 -7.62
C VAL A 41 -0.25 -7.44 -8.82
N ASN A 42 0.14 -6.17 -8.66
CA ASN A 42 0.11 -5.21 -9.77
C ASN A 42 1.10 -5.59 -10.88
N ALA A 43 2.27 -6.13 -10.54
CA ALA A 43 3.24 -6.61 -11.54
C ALA A 43 2.71 -7.82 -12.32
N ILE A 44 2.14 -8.82 -11.63
CA ILE A 44 1.55 -9.99 -12.26
C ILE A 44 0.39 -9.58 -13.16
N THR A 45 -0.53 -8.75 -12.67
CA THR A 45 -1.67 -8.27 -13.47
C THR A 45 -1.22 -7.48 -14.69
N SER A 46 -0.24 -6.59 -14.55
CA SER A 46 0.30 -5.81 -15.67
C SER A 46 0.90 -6.73 -16.74
N LEU A 47 1.66 -7.75 -16.33
CA LEU A 47 2.26 -8.72 -17.23
C LEU A 47 1.21 -9.62 -17.89
N ALA A 48 0.24 -10.12 -17.12
CA ALA A 48 -0.87 -10.94 -17.63
C ALA A 48 -1.67 -10.18 -18.68
N ASN A 49 -1.97 -8.89 -18.46
CA ASN A 49 -2.68 -8.06 -19.43
C ASN A 49 -1.91 -7.90 -20.76
N LEU A 50 -0.57 -7.98 -20.76
CA LEU A 50 0.24 -7.90 -21.98
C LEU A 50 0.38 -9.25 -22.67
N LEU A 51 0.60 -10.32 -21.91
CA LEU A 51 0.87 -11.65 -22.46
C LEU A 51 -0.40 -12.38 -22.89
N MET A 52 -1.51 -12.13 -22.19
CA MET A 52 -2.80 -12.78 -22.42
C MET A 52 -3.81 -11.81 -23.05
N ALA A 53 -3.31 -10.78 -23.76
CA ALA A 53 -4.16 -9.72 -24.29
C ALA A 53 -5.23 -10.28 -25.26
N ASP A 54 -4.83 -11.18 -26.15
CA ASP A 54 -5.71 -11.80 -27.14
C ASP A 54 -6.78 -12.68 -26.46
N GLU A 55 -6.37 -13.50 -25.48
CA GLU A 55 -7.27 -14.38 -24.73
C GLU A 55 -8.29 -13.59 -23.89
N ILE A 56 -7.85 -12.49 -23.26
CA ILE A 56 -8.74 -11.60 -22.51
C ILE A 56 -9.72 -10.91 -23.46
N GLN A 57 -9.27 -10.49 -24.65
CA GLN A 57 -10.11 -9.86 -25.66
C GLN A 57 -11.19 -10.82 -26.19
N ASP A 58 -10.86 -12.11 -26.37
CA ASP A 58 -11.82 -13.15 -26.75
C ASP A 58 -12.87 -13.40 -25.66
N LEU A 59 -12.46 -13.33 -24.38
CA LEU A 59 -13.36 -13.46 -23.23
C LEU A 59 -14.18 -12.19 -22.96
N THR A 60 -13.74 -11.03 -23.47
CA THR A 60 -14.41 -9.74 -23.34
C THR A 60 -14.54 -9.02 -24.70
N PRO A 61 -15.40 -9.52 -25.62
CA PRO A 61 -15.48 -9.01 -26.99
C PRO A 61 -15.88 -7.53 -27.11
N GLY A 62 -16.46 -6.96 -26.06
CA GLY A 62 -16.82 -5.53 -25.97
C GLY A 62 -15.66 -4.62 -25.53
N MET A 63 -14.51 -5.18 -25.15
CA MET A 63 -13.37 -4.40 -24.68
C MET A 63 -12.60 -3.82 -25.88
N PRO A 64 -12.40 -2.48 -25.93
CA PRO A 64 -11.63 -1.88 -26.99
C PRO A 64 -10.14 -2.26 -26.87
N GLY A 65 -9.47 -2.53 -27.99
CA GLY A 65 -8.09 -3.04 -28.00
C GLY A 65 -7.04 -2.13 -27.35
N TRP A 66 -7.35 -0.85 -27.11
CA TRP A 66 -6.48 0.07 -26.37
C TRP A 66 -6.59 -0.08 -24.84
N ALA A 67 -7.67 -0.69 -24.33
CA ALA A 67 -7.93 -0.77 -22.89
C ALA A 67 -6.89 -1.63 -22.16
N LEU A 68 -6.52 -2.79 -22.70
CA LEU A 68 -5.55 -3.69 -22.07
C LEU A 68 -4.14 -3.10 -21.96
N PRO A 69 -3.56 -2.47 -23.01
CA PRO A 69 -2.31 -1.72 -22.89
C PRO A 69 -2.38 -0.60 -21.84
N VAL A 70 -3.48 0.15 -21.78
CA VAL A 70 -3.65 1.22 -20.79
C VAL A 70 -3.77 0.66 -19.37
N LEU A 71 -4.52 -0.42 -19.17
CA LEU A 71 -4.62 -1.12 -17.87
C LEU A 71 -3.28 -1.70 -17.44
N SER A 72 -2.49 -2.23 -18.37
CA SER A 72 -1.13 -2.69 -18.09
C SER A 72 -0.23 -1.53 -17.65
N LEU A 73 -0.28 -0.39 -18.35
CA LEU A 73 0.45 0.82 -17.97
C LEU A 73 0.04 1.33 -16.57
N LEU A 74 -1.26 1.33 -16.27
CA LEU A 74 -1.78 1.66 -14.94
C LEU A 74 -1.23 0.70 -13.86
N GLY A 75 -1.10 -0.59 -14.18
CA GLY A 75 -0.46 -1.57 -13.30
C GLY A 75 1.02 -1.26 -13.01
N VAL A 76 1.78 -0.86 -14.04
CA VAL A 76 3.19 -0.41 -13.86
C VAL A 76 3.24 0.84 -12.98
N LEU A 77 2.35 1.81 -13.21
CA LEU A 77 2.25 3.01 -12.38
C LEU A 77 1.94 2.67 -10.92
N ASN A 78 1.07 1.69 -10.66
CA ASN A 78 0.78 1.21 -9.30
C ASN A 78 2.02 0.63 -8.61
N VAL A 79 2.91 -0.05 -9.34
CA VAL A 79 4.20 -0.50 -8.79
C VAL A 79 5.06 0.71 -8.40
N VAL A 80 5.14 1.73 -9.25
CA VAL A 80 5.86 2.98 -8.93
C VAL A 80 5.26 3.67 -7.70
N PHE A 81 3.93 3.71 -7.59
CA PHE A 81 3.23 4.27 -6.44
C PHE A 81 3.44 3.46 -5.15
N ALA A 82 3.53 2.13 -5.25
CA ALA A 82 3.90 1.28 -4.12
C ALA A 82 5.33 1.59 -3.64
N VAL A 83 6.27 1.80 -4.57
CA VAL A 83 7.64 2.23 -4.25
C VAL A 83 7.68 3.63 -3.63
N LEU A 84 6.83 4.56 -4.09
CA LEU A 84 6.69 5.88 -3.46
C LEU A 84 6.15 5.79 -2.03
N LEU A 85 5.20 4.88 -1.79
CA LEU A 85 4.76 4.56 -0.43
C LEU A 85 5.89 3.92 0.40
N PHE A 86 6.78 3.12 -0.20
CA PHE A 86 8.03 2.69 0.45
C PHE A 86 8.98 3.83 0.81
N ARG A 87 8.92 4.93 0.05
CA ARG A 87 9.69 6.15 0.31
C ARG A 87 8.96 7.18 1.17
N TRP A 88 7.87 6.77 1.81
CA TRP A 88 7.06 7.62 2.69
C TRP A 88 6.45 8.84 2.00
N LYS A 89 6.13 8.76 0.70
CA LYS A 89 5.51 9.88 -0.02
C LYS A 89 3.99 9.70 -0.10
N LYS A 90 3.22 10.69 0.37
CA LYS A 90 1.74 10.70 0.25
C LYS A 90 1.27 10.63 -1.20
N ILE A 91 2.07 11.17 -2.12
CA ILE A 91 1.83 11.12 -3.57
C ILE A 91 1.61 9.69 -4.05
N GLY A 92 2.26 8.68 -3.45
CA GLY A 92 2.03 7.28 -3.80
C GLY A 92 0.60 6.82 -3.52
N PHE A 93 0.00 7.24 -2.41
CA PHE A 93 -1.40 6.92 -2.11
C PHE A 93 -2.36 7.61 -3.09
N PHE A 94 -2.17 8.91 -3.34
CA PHE A 94 -3.00 9.64 -4.30
C PHE A 94 -2.85 9.11 -5.73
N GLY A 95 -1.65 8.65 -6.09
CA GLY A 95 -1.39 7.94 -7.35
C GLY A 95 -2.21 6.66 -7.46
N PHE A 96 -2.20 5.82 -6.43
CA PHE A 96 -3.04 4.61 -6.35
C PHE A 96 -4.53 4.91 -6.48
N VAL A 97 -5.01 5.95 -5.78
CA VAL A 97 -6.42 6.36 -5.89
C VAL A 97 -6.74 6.77 -7.32
N GLY A 98 -5.90 7.61 -7.94
CA GLY A 98 -6.10 8.08 -9.31
C GLY A 98 -6.12 6.94 -10.32
N THR A 99 -5.13 6.05 -10.28
CA THR A 99 -5.07 4.89 -11.20
C THR A 99 -6.19 3.91 -11.00
N SER A 100 -6.62 3.67 -9.76
CA SER A 100 -7.77 2.80 -9.48
C SER A 100 -9.08 3.40 -9.99
N VAL A 101 -9.26 4.72 -9.90
CA VAL A 101 -10.43 5.41 -10.49
C VAL A 101 -10.39 5.31 -12.02
N LEU A 102 -9.25 5.57 -12.65
CA LEU A 102 -9.11 5.39 -14.10
C LEU A 102 -9.38 3.95 -14.54
N ALA A 103 -8.81 2.96 -13.83
CA ALA A 103 -9.03 1.56 -14.11
C ALA A 103 -10.51 1.17 -13.93
N ALA A 104 -11.18 1.69 -12.92
CA ALA A 104 -12.61 1.49 -12.71
C ALA A 104 -13.45 2.03 -13.87
N ILE A 105 -13.14 3.23 -14.37
CA ILE A 105 -13.82 3.83 -15.52
C ILE A 105 -13.62 2.95 -16.77
N ILE A 106 -12.39 2.53 -17.04
CA ILE A 106 -12.08 1.65 -18.18
C ILE A 106 -12.85 0.34 -18.06
N ASN A 107 -12.79 -0.32 -16.89
CA ASN A 107 -13.46 -1.59 -16.66
C ASN A 107 -14.99 -1.49 -16.82
N LEU A 108 -15.61 -0.43 -16.30
CA LEU A 108 -17.04 -0.17 -16.50
C LEU A 108 -17.37 0.07 -17.98
N SER A 109 -16.55 0.85 -18.69
CA SER A 109 -16.74 1.12 -20.12
C SER A 109 -16.57 -0.12 -20.99
N ALA A 110 -15.76 -1.08 -20.56
CA ALA A 110 -15.55 -2.37 -21.21
C ALA A 110 -16.64 -3.41 -20.85
N GLY A 111 -17.62 -3.05 -20.01
CA GLY A 111 -18.73 -3.93 -19.66
C GLY A 111 -18.42 -4.95 -18.56
N LEU A 112 -17.35 -4.76 -17.78
CA LEU A 112 -17.06 -5.65 -16.65
C LEU A 112 -18.13 -5.52 -15.56
N ALA A 113 -18.38 -6.63 -14.87
CA ALA A 113 -19.31 -6.66 -13.75
C ALA A 113 -18.90 -5.69 -12.64
N ILE A 114 -19.89 -5.04 -12.03
CA ILE A 114 -19.70 -4.08 -10.93
C ILE A 114 -18.92 -4.71 -9.77
N SER A 115 -19.10 -6.00 -9.50
CA SER A 115 -18.36 -6.73 -8.47
C SER A 115 -16.85 -6.70 -8.68
N GLN A 116 -16.38 -6.79 -9.93
CA GLN A 116 -14.95 -6.73 -10.29
C GLN A 116 -14.40 -5.31 -10.05
N VAL A 117 -15.19 -4.29 -10.38
CA VAL A 117 -14.83 -2.88 -10.21
C VAL A 117 -14.76 -2.51 -8.71
N VAL A 118 -15.74 -2.96 -7.94
CA VAL A 118 -15.80 -2.74 -6.48
C VAL A 118 -14.63 -3.43 -5.78
N GLY A 119 -14.21 -4.61 -6.23
CA GLY A 119 -13.03 -5.31 -5.69
C GLY A 119 -11.75 -4.44 -5.75
N GLY A 120 -11.52 -3.74 -6.87
CA GLY A 120 -10.38 -2.83 -7.02
C GLY A 120 -10.44 -1.64 -6.06
N LEU A 121 -11.63 -1.08 -5.82
CA LEU A 121 -11.83 0.03 -4.89
C LEU A 121 -11.70 -0.38 -3.43
N ILE A 122 -12.13 -1.61 -3.08
CA ILE A 122 -11.92 -2.18 -1.74
C ILE A 122 -10.43 -2.24 -1.40
N GLY A 123 -9.57 -2.58 -2.38
CA GLY A 123 -8.12 -2.57 -2.20
C GLY A 123 -7.56 -1.23 -1.72
N ILE A 124 -8.14 -0.11 -2.19
CA ILE A 124 -7.76 1.24 -1.73
C ILE A 124 -8.17 1.45 -0.26
N GLY A 125 -9.37 1.02 0.11
CA GLY A 125 -9.87 1.12 1.49
C GLY A 125 -8.99 0.32 2.46
N ILE A 126 -8.58 -0.89 2.06
CA ILE A 126 -7.65 -1.72 2.82
C ILE A 126 -6.28 -1.03 2.94
N LEU A 127 -5.76 -0.47 1.83
CA LEU A 127 -4.50 0.28 1.86
C LEU A 127 -4.55 1.45 2.85
N TYR A 128 -5.64 2.22 2.84
CA TYR A 128 -5.84 3.31 3.78
C TYR A 128 -5.91 2.82 5.23
N ALA A 129 -6.67 1.76 5.50
CA ALA A 129 -6.77 1.16 6.82
C ALA A 129 -5.40 0.66 7.34
N ILE A 130 -4.60 0.03 6.48
CA ILE A 130 -3.26 -0.44 6.83
C ILE A 130 -2.30 0.72 7.06
N LEU A 131 -2.38 1.79 6.27
CA LEU A 131 -1.60 3.01 6.51
C LEU A 131 -1.96 3.69 7.85
N GLN A 132 -3.19 3.48 8.34
CA GLN A 132 -3.60 3.97 9.65
C GLN A 132 -2.98 3.15 10.81
N ILE A 133 -2.53 1.92 10.55
CA ILE A 133 -1.87 1.07 11.54
C ILE A 133 -0.45 1.61 11.80
N GLY A 134 -0.21 2.04 13.05
CA GLY A 134 1.11 2.38 13.55
C GLY A 134 1.04 2.85 15.01
N SER A 135 1.95 2.33 15.84
CA SER A 135 2.14 2.75 17.22
C SER A 135 3.62 3.11 17.39
N PRO A 136 4.00 4.28 17.95
CA PRO A 136 3.16 5.37 18.47
C PRO A 136 2.66 6.39 17.42
N LYS A 137 3.13 6.33 16.16
CA LYS A 137 2.67 7.20 15.06
C LYS A 137 2.15 6.36 13.89
N SER A 138 0.96 6.67 13.38
CA SER A 138 0.42 5.96 12.20
C SER A 138 1.36 6.10 11.01
N ALA A 139 1.43 5.06 10.15
CA ALA A 139 2.27 5.13 8.96
C ALA A 139 1.84 6.31 8.05
N TRP A 140 0.54 6.63 8.03
CA TRP A 140 -0.02 7.81 7.38
C TRP A 140 0.56 9.14 7.90
N ALA A 141 0.65 9.32 9.23
CA ALA A 141 1.20 10.54 9.82
C ALA A 141 2.70 10.74 9.52
N GLN A 142 3.40 9.65 9.22
CA GLN A 142 4.82 9.66 8.86
C GLN A 142 5.06 9.89 7.35
N LEU A 143 4.01 9.83 6.52
CA LEU A 143 4.12 10.18 5.11
C LEU A 143 4.32 11.68 4.96
N GLU A 144 5.23 12.07 4.07
CA GLU A 144 5.47 13.45 3.63
C GLU A 144 4.48 13.84 2.55
#